data_AF-X1QEV8-F1
#
_entry.id   AF-X1QEV8-F1
#
_cell.length_a   1.000
_cell.length_b   1.000
_cell.length_c   1.000
_cell.angle_alpha   90.00
_cell.angle_beta   90.00
_cell.angle_gamma   90.00
#
_symmetry.space_group_name_H-M   'P 1'
#
loop_
_entity.id
_entity.type
_entity.pdbx_description
1 polymer ?
#
loop_
_entity_poly.entity_id
_entity_poly.type
_entity_poly.pdbx_seq_one_letter_code
_entity_poly.pdbx_strand_id
1 'polypeptide(L)'
;MPYKLVGGTRFYRRQEIKDIIAYLRVIHNPHDNVSLTRIINVPGRGIGQGTLNKLRAWARPHDTSLYGSLKQVVEEKTLSSRITQALARFIALIDELIIKSH
;
A
#
# COMPACT_ATOMS: atom_id res chain seq x y z
N MET A 1 21.95 38.75 -2.72
CA MET A 1 21.04 37.99 -3.62
C MET A 1 21.01 36.55 -3.14
N PRO A 2 19.87 35.95 -2.74
CA PRO A 2 19.86 34.58 -2.22
C PRO A 2 19.72 33.59 -3.38
N TYR A 3 20.72 32.72 -3.58
CA TYR A 3 20.69 31.68 -4.60
C TYR A 3 19.94 30.44 -4.07
N LYS A 4 19.10 29.86 -4.93
CA LYS A 4 18.32 28.65 -4.65
C LYS A 4 19.17 27.43 -5.01
N LEU A 5 19.63 26.71 -3.99
CA LEU A 5 20.42 25.49 -4.14
C LEU A 5 19.49 24.35 -4.63
N VAL A 6 19.29 24.25 -5.94
CA VAL A 6 18.54 23.16 -6.58
C VAL A 6 19.42 21.91 -6.61
N GLY A 7 19.55 21.26 -5.46
CA GLY A 7 20.17 19.92 -5.38
C GLY A 7 19.20 18.86 -5.90
N GLY A 8 19.30 18.51 -7.19
CA GLY A 8 18.42 17.58 -7.89
C GLY A 8 18.29 16.17 -7.27
N THR A 9 19.17 15.79 -6.34
CA THR A 9 19.17 14.48 -5.67
C THR A 9 18.52 14.47 -4.29
N ARG A 10 18.34 15.61 -3.61
CA ARG A 10 17.70 15.66 -2.27
C ARG A 10 16.17 15.60 -2.35
N PHE A 11 15.58 16.00 -3.48
CA PHE A 11 14.13 16.00 -3.67
C PHE A 11 13.56 14.59 -3.55
N TYR A 12 14.00 13.64 -4.39
CA TYR A 12 13.51 12.25 -4.41
C TYR A 12 13.85 11.41 -3.16
N ARG A 13 14.68 11.93 -2.25
CA ARG A 13 14.97 11.26 -0.97
C ARG A 13 13.88 11.47 0.07
N ARG A 14 13.03 12.49 -0.10
CA ARG A 14 11.92 12.80 0.80
C ARG A 14 10.96 11.62 0.88
N GLN A 15 10.50 11.31 2.09
CA GLN A 15 9.59 10.19 2.34
C GLN A 15 8.30 10.33 1.54
N GLU A 16 7.69 11.52 1.57
CA GLU A 16 6.47 11.85 0.83
C GLU A 16 6.56 11.52 -0.67
N ILE A 17 7.69 11.86 -1.31
CA ILE A 17 7.88 11.59 -2.74
C ILE A 17 7.94 10.09 -3.02
N LYS A 18 8.67 9.35 -2.18
CA LYS A 18 8.74 7.90 -2.30
C LYS A 18 7.38 7.24 -2.06
N ASP A 19 6.57 7.80 -1.17
CA ASP A 19 5.25 7.27 -0.85
C ASP A 19 4.28 7.51 -2.02
N ILE A 20 4.31 8.71 -2.63
CA ILE A 20 3.54 9.00 -3.85
C ILE A 20 3.97 8.06 -5.00
N ILE A 21 5.29 7.89 -5.21
CA ILE A 21 5.79 6.96 -6.24
C ILE A 21 5.30 5.53 -5.97
N ALA A 22 5.28 5.10 -4.72
CA ALA A 22 4.78 3.78 -4.36
C ALA A 22 3.27 3.64 -4.60
N TYR A 23 2.47 4.68 -4.36
CA TYR A 23 1.05 4.70 -4.75
C TYR A 23 0.89 4.51 -6.26
N LEU A 24 1.61 5.29 -7.06
CA LEU A 24 1.55 5.20 -8.52
C LEU A 24 1.98 3.81 -9.03
N ARG A 25 3.01 3.22 -8.43
CA ARG A 25 3.46 1.86 -8.76
C ARG A 25 2.41 0.81 -8.46
N VAL A 26 1.69 0.92 -7.34
CA VAL A 26 0.62 -0.03 -6.99
C VAL A 26 -0.59 0.13 -7.91
N ILE A 27 -0.94 1.36 -8.30
CA ILE A 27 -2.02 1.62 -9.26
C ILE A 27 -1.66 0.99 -10.62
N HIS A 28 -0.44 1.21 -11.10
CA HIS A 28 0.00 0.62 -12.37
C HIS A 28 0.23 -0.90 -12.29
N ASN A 29 0.72 -1.40 -11.15
CA ASN A 29 1.01 -2.81 -10.91
C ASN A 29 0.63 -3.21 -9.48
N PRO A 30 -0.58 -3.74 -9.27
CA PRO A 30 -1.04 -4.19 -7.95
C PRO A 30 -0.23 -5.35 -7.35
N HIS A 31 0.59 -6.04 -8.16
CA HIS A 31 1.46 -7.11 -7.70
C HIS A 31 2.79 -6.62 -7.08
N ASP A 32 3.05 -5.31 -7.05
CA ASP A 32 4.23 -4.75 -6.39
C ASP A 32 4.07 -4.75 -4.85
N ASN A 33 4.47 -5.87 -4.26
CA ASN A 33 4.46 -6.09 -2.82
C ASN A 33 5.30 -5.08 -2.01
N VAL A 34 6.39 -4.57 -2.59
CA VAL A 34 7.29 -3.63 -1.90
C VAL A 34 6.62 -2.26 -1.81
N SER A 35 6.07 -1.78 -2.91
CA SER A 35 5.32 -0.52 -2.93
C SER A 35 4.05 -0.61 -2.09
N LEU A 36 3.33 -1.74 -2.14
CA LEU A 36 2.14 -1.97 -1.33
C LEU A 36 2.43 -1.89 0.16
N THR A 37 3.44 -2.64 0.65
CA THR A 37 3.78 -2.66 2.09
C THR A 37 4.24 -1.31 2.62
N ARG A 38 4.77 -0.45 1.74
CA ARG A 38 5.14 0.93 2.08
C ARG A 38 3.91 1.82 2.30
N ILE A 39 2.92 1.76 1.42
CA ILE A 39 1.79 2.70 1.42
C ILE A 39 0.58 2.23 2.23
N ILE A 40 0.50 0.94 2.57
CA ILE A 40 -0.67 0.34 3.21
C ILE A 40 -1.07 1.05 4.51
N ASN A 41 -0.12 1.59 5.27
CA ASN A 41 -0.37 2.36 6.49
C ASN A 41 -0.01 3.86 6.36
N VAL A 42 0.12 4.38 5.14
CA VAL A 42 0.40 5.81 4.87
C VAL A 42 -0.70 6.37 3.97
N PRO A 43 -1.54 7.33 4.40
CA PRO A 43 -1.66 7.88 5.77
C PRO A 43 -2.06 6.81 6.79
N GLY A 44 -1.88 7.08 8.10
CA GLY A 44 -2.08 6.10 9.18
C GLY A 44 -3.46 5.42 9.15
N ARG A 45 -3.48 4.10 8.97
CA ARG A 45 -4.70 3.26 8.94
C ARG A 45 -4.84 2.34 10.15
N GLY A 46 -3.90 2.41 11.09
CA GLY A 46 -3.83 1.50 12.24
C GLY A 46 -3.41 0.09 11.86
N ILE A 47 -2.71 -0.07 10.73
CA ILE A 47 -2.20 -1.34 10.24
C ILE A 47 -0.75 -1.49 10.72
N GLY A 48 -0.56 -2.33 11.74
CA GLY A 48 0.76 -2.59 12.31
C GLY A 48 1.49 -3.77 11.66
N GLN A 49 2.71 -4.01 12.12
CA GLN A 49 3.56 -5.10 11.64
C GLN A 49 2.93 -6.48 11.85
N GLY A 50 2.17 -6.68 12.94
CA GLY A 50 1.46 -7.94 13.19
C GLY A 50 0.45 -8.28 12.10
N THR A 51 -0.30 -7.28 11.61
CA THR A 51 -1.24 -7.45 10.50
C THR A 51 -0.50 -7.79 9.20
N LEU A 52 0.60 -7.10 8.91
CA LEU A 52 1.42 -7.38 7.72
C LEU A 52 2.02 -8.79 7.76
N ASN A 53 2.44 -9.25 8.93
CA ASN A 53 2.96 -10.61 9.09
C ASN A 53 1.88 -11.66 8.87
N LYS A 54 0.66 -11.45 9.40
CA LYS A 54 -0.49 -12.32 9.13
C LYS A 54 -0.82 -12.36 7.64
N LEU A 55 -0.84 -11.21 6.98
CA LEU A 55 -1.08 -11.11 5.53
C LEU A 55 -0.04 -11.90 4.73
N ARG A 56 1.25 -11.74 5.07
CA ARG A 56 2.35 -12.47 4.41
C ARG A 56 2.27 -13.98 4.68
N ALA A 57 1.90 -14.38 5.88
CA ALA A 57 1.72 -15.78 6.23
C ALA A 57 0.56 -16.41 5.48
N TRP A 58 -0.50 -15.65 5.22
CA TRP A 58 -1.65 -16.09 4.41
C TRP A 58 -1.29 -16.12 2.90
N ALA A 59 -0.49 -15.16 2.41
CA ALA A 59 -0.11 -15.09 0.99
C ALA A 59 0.77 -16.26 0.53
N ARG A 60 1.70 -16.71 1.39
CA ARG A 60 2.66 -17.80 1.09
C ARG A 60 2.01 -19.11 0.62
N PRO A 61 1.05 -19.72 1.35
CA PRO A 61 0.43 -20.97 0.93
C PRO A 61 -0.49 -20.84 -0.29
N HIS A 62 -1.00 -19.65 -0.58
CA HIS A 62 -1.94 -19.42 -1.69
C HIS A 62 -1.24 -19.02 -2.99
N ASP A 63 0.08 -18.83 -2.99
CA ASP A 63 0.86 -18.30 -4.11
C ASP A 63 0.24 -17.03 -4.75
N THR A 64 -0.37 -16.19 -3.90
CA THR A 64 -1.04 -14.96 -4.34
C THR A 64 -0.19 -13.73 -4.03
N SER A 65 -0.38 -12.66 -4.79
CA SER A 65 0.18 -11.35 -4.44
C SER A 65 -0.42 -10.85 -3.13
N LEU A 66 0.30 -9.99 -2.41
CA LEU A 66 -0.22 -9.41 -1.15
C LEU A 66 -1.53 -8.65 -1.39
N TYR A 67 -1.71 -8.06 -2.57
CA TYR A 67 -2.95 -7.40 -2.95
C TYR A 67 -4.12 -8.37 -3.16
N GLY A 68 -3.88 -9.54 -3.79
CA GLY A 68 -4.88 -10.60 -3.88
C GLY A 68 -5.25 -11.15 -2.50
N SER A 69 -4.24 -11.39 -1.65
CA SER A 69 -4.44 -11.81 -0.27
C SER A 69 -5.28 -10.83 0.55
N LEU A 70 -5.15 -9.52 0.30
CA LEU A 70 -5.93 -8.50 0.98
C LEU A 70 -7.44 -8.67 0.75
N LYS A 71 -7.85 -8.98 -0.49
CA LYS A 71 -9.27 -9.19 -0.83
C LYS A 71 -9.84 -10.40 -0.08
N GLN A 72 -9.12 -11.51 -0.10
CA GLN A 72 -9.55 -12.76 0.55
C GLN A 72 -9.57 -12.63 2.09
N VAL A 73 -8.54 -12.03 2.69
CA VAL A 73 -8.49 -11.81 4.15
C VAL A 73 -9.63 -10.90 4.63
N VAL A 74 -10.05 -9.93 3.81
CA VAL A 74 -11.22 -9.09 4.11
C VAL A 74 -12.52 -9.87 4.00
N GLU A 75 -12.64 -10.75 3.00
CA GLU A 75 -13.81 -11.61 2.77
C GLU A 75 -13.99 -12.65 3.88
N GLU A 76 -12.92 -13.36 4.25
CA GLU A 76 -12.90 -14.37 5.31
C GLU A 76 -13.01 -13.77 6.74
N LYS A 77 -12.89 -12.44 6.87
CA LYS A 77 -12.93 -11.72 8.16
C LYS A 77 -11.96 -12.29 9.22
N THR A 78 -10.79 -12.75 8.80
CA THR A 78 -9.78 -13.37 9.67
C THR A 78 -9.05 -12.37 10.58
N LEU A 79 -9.21 -11.07 10.32
CA LEU A 79 -8.64 -9.97 11.12
C LEU A 79 -9.70 -9.27 11.97
N SER A 80 -9.25 -8.43 12.91
CA SER A 80 -10.18 -7.65 13.74
C SER A 80 -11.05 -6.74 12.87
N SER A 81 -12.32 -6.56 13.27
CA SER A 81 -13.30 -5.75 12.51
C SER A 81 -12.77 -4.36 12.10
N ARG A 82 -12.05 -3.69 13.01
CA ARG A 82 -11.40 -2.39 12.73
C ARG A 82 -10.38 -2.47 11.59
N ILE A 83 -9.52 -3.49 11.60
CA ILE A 83 -8.48 -3.68 10.59
C ILE A 83 -9.13 -4.07 9.26
N THR A 84 -10.10 -4.98 9.29
CA THR A 84 -10.86 -5.41 8.10
C THR A 84 -11.52 -4.22 7.42
N GLN A 85 -12.16 -3.31 8.17
CA GLN A 85 -12.73 -2.07 7.61
C GLN A 85 -11.66 -1.11 7.07
N ALA A 86 -10.49 -1.02 7.70
CA ALA A 86 -9.40 -0.19 7.20
C ALA A 86 -8.82 -0.73 5.88
N LEU A 87 -8.66 -2.05 5.79
CA LEU A 87 -8.21 -2.74 4.57
C LEU A 87 -9.25 -2.65 3.46
N ALA A 88 -10.54 -2.87 3.76
CA ALA A 88 -11.62 -2.75 2.78
C ALA A 88 -11.67 -1.35 2.15
N ARG A 89 -11.57 -0.30 2.97
CA ARG A 89 -11.50 1.09 2.47
C ARG A 89 -10.26 1.35 1.63
N PHE A 90 -9.11 0.80 2.01
CA PHE A 90 -7.88 0.93 1.22
C PHE A 90 -8.00 0.23 -0.13
N ILE A 91 -8.52 -1.00 -0.15
CA ILE A 91 -8.73 -1.77 -1.38
C ILE A 91 -9.67 -1.00 -2.32
N ALA A 92 -10.82 -0.53 -1.82
CA ALA A 92 -11.78 0.23 -2.61
C ALA A 92 -11.16 1.50 -3.22
N LEU A 93 -10.34 2.23 -2.46
CA LEU A 93 -9.62 3.41 -2.96
C LEU A 93 -8.64 3.05 -4.08
N ILE A 94 -7.87 1.96 -3.92
CA ILE A 94 -6.91 1.54 -4.95
C ILE A 94 -7.63 1.03 -6.19
N ASP A 95 -8.67 0.21 -6.04
CA ASP A 95 -9.48 -0.29 -7.16
C ASP A 95 -10.10 0.90 -7.93
N GLU A 96 -10.64 1.92 -7.24
CA GLU A 96 -11.18 3.13 -7.88
C GLU A 96 -10.10 3.89 -8.68
N LEU A 97 -8.90 4.04 -8.12
CA LEU A 97 -7.79 4.73 -8.80
C LEU A 97 -7.26 3.93 -10.00
N ILE A 98 -7.27 2.60 -9.93
CA ILE A 98 -6.92 1.72 -11.06
C ILE A 98 -7.93 1.92 -12.19
N ILE A 99 -9.24 1.86 -11.87
CA ILE A 99 -10.31 2.05 -12.85
C ILE A 99 -10.21 3.43 -13.53
N LYS A 100 -9.91 4.49 -12.78
CA LYS A 100 -9.75 5.85 -13.33
C LYS A 100 -8.46 6.06 -14.12
N SER A 101 -7.47 5.17 -13.99
CA SER A 101 -6.20 5.27 -14.71
C SER A 101 -6.23 4.64 -16.10
N HIS A 102 -7.27 3.85 -16.38
CA HIS A 102 -7.60 3.28 -17.69
C HIS A 102 -8.62 4.16 -18.42
#